data_AF-A0A7K5Z5U4-F1
#
_entry.id   AF-A0A7K5Z5U4-F1
#
_cell.length_a   1.000
_cell.length_b   1.000
_cell.length_c   1.000
_cell.angle_alpha   90.00
_cell.angle_beta   90.00
_cell.angle_gamma   90.00
#
_symmetry.space_group_name_H-M   'P 1'
#
loop_
_entity.id
_entity.type
_entity.pdbx_description
1 polymer ?
#
loop_
_entity_poly.entity_id
_entity_poly.type
_entity_poly.pdbx_seq_one_letter_code
_entity_poly.pdbx_strand_id
1 'polypeptide(L)'
;SFYEELLSHGILKLLTAPIEGMVVKEGSCNYVAPQGISSVVKYYLIQSDADVFYEQHVTGISLQGGKWEVSRKMGPPEQFDIVVLTMPVPQILQLQGDIVNIINESQKQQLESVSYSSRYALGLFYEASTRIDVPWAAQYITNNPCMRFISIDNKKRNI
;
A
#
# COMPACT_ATOMS: atom_id res chain seq x y z
N SER A 1 11.64 0.19 -17.84
CA SER A 1 11.47 0.23 -16.36
C SER A 1 9.99 0.38 -16.03
N PHE A 2 9.51 -0.08 -14.86
CA PHE A 2 8.10 0.08 -14.47
C PHE A 2 7.68 1.56 -14.38
N TYR A 3 8.60 2.48 -14.05
CA TYR A 3 8.31 3.91 -14.06
C TYR A 3 8.02 4.45 -15.46
N GLU A 4 8.75 4.00 -16.48
CA GLU A 4 8.55 4.45 -17.87
C GLU A 4 7.17 4.00 -18.39
N GLU A 5 6.75 2.80 -18.03
CA GLU A 5 5.41 2.27 -18.30
C GLU A 5 4.32 3.12 -17.64
N LEU A 6 4.45 3.39 -16.33
CA LEU A 6 3.45 4.19 -15.61
C LEU A 6 3.42 5.64 -16.08
N LEU A 7 4.55 6.19 -16.55
CA LEU A 7 4.63 7.52 -17.15
C LEU A 7 3.99 7.55 -18.54
N SER A 8 4.25 6.55 -19.39
CA SER A 8 3.69 6.49 -20.75
C SER A 8 2.17 6.35 -20.74
N HIS A 9 1.61 5.67 -19.75
CA HIS A 9 0.17 5.54 -19.54
C HIS A 9 -0.44 6.67 -18.71
N GLY A 10 0.35 7.67 -18.29
CA GLY A 10 -0.12 8.82 -17.52
C GLY A 10 -0.61 8.48 -16.10
N ILE A 11 -0.32 7.28 -15.60
CA ILE A 11 -0.63 6.83 -14.23
C ILE A 11 0.25 7.58 -13.22
N LEU A 12 1.50 7.87 -13.60
CA LEU A 12 2.41 8.75 -12.86
C LEU A 12 2.78 9.98 -13.70
N LYS A 13 3.14 11.05 -13.01
CA LYS A 13 3.75 12.27 -13.56
C LYS A 13 4.87 12.76 -12.63
N LEU A 14 5.80 13.54 -13.17
CA LEU A 14 6.85 14.17 -12.36
C LEU A 14 6.21 15.12 -11.32
N LEU A 15 6.66 15.04 -10.07
CA LEU A 15 6.28 15.98 -9.02
C LEU A 15 6.99 17.31 -9.27
N THR A 16 6.22 18.33 -9.62
CA THR A 16 6.72 19.71 -9.82
C THR A 16 6.35 20.64 -8.66
N ALA A 17 5.39 20.25 -7.82
CA ALA A 17 4.92 21.06 -6.73
C ALA A 17 5.95 21.12 -5.57
N PRO A 18 6.17 22.29 -4.95
CA PRO A 18 7.13 22.44 -3.86
C PRO A 18 6.73 21.65 -2.61
N ILE A 19 7.66 20.88 -2.06
CA ILE A 19 7.51 20.14 -0.80
C ILE A 19 8.52 20.66 0.21
N GLU A 20 8.05 21.36 1.23
CA GLU A 20 8.91 21.97 2.24
C GLU A 20 9.49 20.91 3.19
N GLY A 21 10.78 21.02 3.50
CA GLY A 21 11.51 20.08 4.34
C GLY A 21 11.86 18.74 3.68
N MET A 22 11.58 18.57 2.37
CA MET A 22 12.00 17.38 1.63
C MET A 22 13.50 17.41 1.34
N VAL A 23 14.20 16.33 1.67
CA VAL A 23 15.61 16.15 1.30
C VAL A 23 15.68 15.55 -0.10
N VAL A 24 16.16 16.32 -1.07
CA VAL A 24 16.36 15.85 -2.45
C VAL A 24 17.77 15.26 -2.58
N LYS A 25 17.86 14.02 -3.06
CA LYS A 25 19.15 13.39 -3.38
C LYS A 25 19.49 13.67 -4.85
N GLU A 26 20.76 13.89 -5.15
CA GLU A 26 21.23 14.04 -6.53
C GLU A 26 20.87 12.79 -7.35
N GLY A 27 20.37 12.98 -8.57
CA GLY A 27 19.88 11.91 -9.44
C GLY A 27 18.51 11.31 -9.05
N SER A 28 17.85 11.78 -7.99
CA SER A 28 16.50 11.31 -7.64
C SER A 28 15.41 12.15 -8.29
N CYS A 29 14.34 11.48 -8.72
CA CYS A 29 13.12 12.09 -9.25
C CYS A 29 11.92 11.65 -8.41
N ASN A 30 11.04 12.59 -8.07
CA ASN A 30 9.80 12.30 -7.35
C ASN A 30 8.63 12.30 -8.33
N TYR A 31 7.67 11.40 -8.11
CA TYR A 31 6.49 11.25 -8.95
C TYR A 31 5.21 11.40 -8.13
N VAL A 32 4.13 11.76 -8.81
CA VAL A 32 2.79 11.82 -8.24
C VAL A 32 1.81 11.11 -9.17
N ALA A 33 0.80 10.46 -8.60
CA ALA A 33 -0.30 9.89 -9.34
C ALA A 33 -1.45 10.92 -9.47
N PRO A 34 -1.68 11.52 -10.66
CA PRO A 34 -2.65 12.60 -10.83
C PRO A 34 -4.09 12.16 -10.56
N GLN A 35 -4.40 10.86 -10.68
CA GLN A 35 -5.71 10.27 -10.37
C GLN A 35 -5.76 9.61 -8.98
N GLY A 36 -4.82 9.96 -8.09
CA GLY A 36 -4.67 9.35 -6.77
C GLY A 36 -3.82 8.09 -6.81
N ILE A 37 -3.10 7.81 -5.72
CA ILE A 37 -2.07 6.75 -5.69
C ILE A 37 -2.63 5.34 -5.93
N SER A 38 -3.91 5.10 -5.61
CA SER A 38 -4.59 3.82 -5.87
C SER A 38 -4.72 3.51 -7.36
N SER A 39 -4.59 4.49 -8.25
CA SER A 39 -4.59 4.28 -9.70
C SER A 39 -3.46 3.37 -10.18
N VAL A 40 -2.31 3.37 -9.49
CA VAL A 40 -1.19 2.45 -9.80
C VAL A 40 -1.60 1.00 -9.58
N VAL A 41 -2.23 0.70 -8.45
CA VAL A 41 -2.69 -0.65 -8.12
C VAL A 41 -3.81 -1.08 -9.07
N LYS A 42 -4.78 -0.19 -9.33
CA LYS A 42 -5.89 -0.45 -10.26
C LYS A 42 -5.38 -0.77 -11.66
N TYR A 43 -4.37 -0.03 -12.14
CA TYR A 43 -3.75 -0.28 -13.43
C TYR A 43 -3.22 -1.72 -13.53
N TYR A 44 -2.43 -2.17 -12.56
CA TYR A 44 -1.87 -3.53 -12.59
C TYR A 44 -2.92 -4.64 -12.39
N LEU A 45 -3.94 -4.42 -11.56
CA LEU A 45 -5.04 -5.38 -11.40
C LEU A 45 -5.83 -5.57 -12.71
N ILE A 46 -6.07 -4.48 -13.44
CA ILE A 46 -6.73 -4.53 -14.75
C ILE A 46 -5.83 -5.23 -15.77
N GLN A 47 -4.54 -4.91 -15.81
CA GLN A 47 -3.59 -5.55 -16.73
C GLN A 47 -3.40 -7.04 -16.47
N SER A 48 -3.55 -7.49 -15.22
CA SER A 48 -3.41 -8.91 -14.87
C SER A 48 -4.61 -9.78 -15.26
N ASP A 49 -5.75 -9.17 -15.63
CA ASP A 49 -7.01 -9.87 -15.90
C ASP A 49 -7.43 -10.82 -14.75
N ALA A 50 -7.13 -10.43 -13.53
CA ALA A 50 -7.36 -11.25 -12.34
C ALA A 50 -8.75 -10.98 -11.75
N ASP A 51 -9.41 -12.04 -11.28
CA ASP A 51 -10.64 -11.90 -10.50
C ASP A 51 -10.33 -11.33 -9.11
N VAL A 52 -10.79 -10.11 -8.84
CA VAL A 52 -10.53 -9.41 -7.58
C VAL A 52 -11.75 -9.48 -6.67
N PHE A 53 -11.60 -10.16 -5.53
CA PHE A 53 -12.64 -10.29 -4.52
C PHE A 53 -12.31 -9.45 -3.28
N TYR A 54 -13.19 -8.49 -2.97
CA TYR A 54 -13.10 -7.69 -1.74
C TYR A 54 -13.83 -8.36 -0.58
N GLU A 55 -13.56 -7.89 0.63
CA GLU A 55 -14.18 -8.37 1.88
C GLU A 55 -13.92 -9.87 2.18
N GLN A 56 -12.93 -10.46 1.50
CA GLN A 56 -12.47 -11.83 1.72
C GLN A 56 -11.34 -11.85 2.76
N HIS A 57 -11.68 -11.93 4.05
CA HIS A 57 -10.68 -12.02 5.12
C HIS A 57 -10.21 -13.48 5.27
N VAL A 58 -9.00 -13.78 4.80
CA VAL A 58 -8.36 -15.10 4.97
C VAL A 58 -7.98 -15.34 6.43
N THR A 59 -8.39 -16.47 6.99
CA THR A 59 -8.16 -16.83 8.39
C THR A 59 -7.23 -18.04 8.56
N GLY A 60 -7.10 -18.88 7.53
CA GLY A 60 -6.22 -20.04 7.60
C GLY A 60 -5.94 -20.66 6.24
N ILE A 61 -4.85 -21.43 6.17
CA ILE A 61 -4.37 -22.10 4.97
C ILE A 61 -3.91 -23.51 5.38
N SER A 62 -4.53 -24.53 4.79
CA SER A 62 -4.24 -25.94 5.07
C SER A 62 -4.00 -26.73 3.77
N LEU A 63 -3.26 -27.83 3.83
CA LEU A 63 -2.99 -28.68 2.68
C LEU A 63 -3.99 -29.83 2.66
N GLN A 64 -4.87 -29.87 1.66
CA GLN A 64 -5.87 -30.93 1.49
C GLN A 64 -5.82 -31.50 0.08
N GLY A 65 -5.67 -32.83 -0.03
CA GLY A 65 -5.69 -33.52 -1.32
C GLY A 65 -4.63 -33.04 -2.32
N GLY A 66 -3.50 -32.52 -1.82
CA GLY A 66 -2.42 -31.97 -2.65
C GLY A 66 -2.63 -30.53 -3.14
N LYS A 67 -3.69 -29.85 -2.69
CA LYS A 67 -3.98 -28.43 -2.96
C LYS A 67 -4.05 -27.62 -1.67
N TRP A 68 -3.87 -26.31 -1.79
CA TRP A 68 -4.07 -25.38 -0.69
C TRP A 68 -5.55 -25.07 -0.53
N GLU A 69 -6.11 -25.42 0.61
CA GLU A 69 -7.42 -24.95 1.02
C GLU A 69 -7.28 -23.65 1.84
N VAL A 70 -7.94 -22.59 1.38
CA VAL A 70 -7.88 -21.25 1.97
C VAL A 70 -9.21 -20.94 2.65
N SER A 71 -9.18 -20.91 3.98
CA SER A 71 -10.33 -20.57 4.83
C SER A 71 -10.48 -19.08 4.99
N ARG A 72 -11.74 -18.63 5.05
CA ARG A 72 -12.10 -17.22 5.19
C ARG A 72 -13.01 -17.03 6.39
N LYS A 73 -13.06 -15.80 6.91
CA LYS A 73 -13.90 -15.45 8.07
C LYS A 73 -15.38 -15.74 7.83
N MET A 74 -15.84 -15.52 6.60
CA MET A 74 -17.21 -15.77 6.16
C MET A 74 -17.18 -16.50 4.82
N GLY A 75 -18.10 -17.45 4.63
CA GLY A 75 -18.19 -18.25 3.42
C GLY A 75 -17.42 -19.57 3.48
N PRO A 76 -17.61 -20.44 2.48
CA PRO A 76 -16.89 -21.70 2.39
C PRO A 76 -15.41 -21.49 2.06
N PRO A 77 -14.53 -22.42 2.41
CA PRO A 77 -13.14 -22.41 1.95
C PRO A 77 -13.05 -22.68 0.44
N GLU A 78 -11.95 -22.23 -0.17
CA GLU A 78 -11.67 -22.41 -1.60
C GLU A 78 -10.30 -23.05 -1.82
N GLN A 79 -10.14 -23.78 -2.92
CA GLN A 79 -8.91 -24.52 -3.23
C GLN A 79 -8.08 -23.86 -4.32
N PHE A 80 -6.76 -23.81 -4.10
CA PHE A 80 -5.79 -23.22 -5.02
C PHE A 80 -4.57 -24.13 -5.17
N ASP A 81 -3.96 -24.12 -6.36
CA ASP A 81 -2.70 -24.82 -6.58
C ASP A 81 -1.51 -24.07 -5.94
N ILE A 82 -1.58 -22.73 -5.89
CA ILE A 82 -0.54 -21.85 -5.34
C ILE A 82 -1.19 -20.72 -4.55
N VAL A 83 -0.57 -20.33 -3.43
CA VAL A 83 -0.96 -19.16 -2.63
C VAL A 83 0.24 -18.23 -2.45
N VAL A 84 0.03 -16.93 -2.69
CA VAL A 84 1.03 -15.87 -2.47
C VAL A 84 0.50 -14.89 -1.43
N LEU A 85 1.27 -14.64 -0.37
CA LEU A 85 0.88 -13.75 0.72
C LEU A 85 1.66 -12.43 0.64
N THR A 86 0.93 -11.31 0.59
CA THR A 86 1.52 -9.96 0.47
C THR A 86 1.11 -9.02 1.61
N MET A 87 0.40 -9.54 2.62
CA MET A 87 0.00 -8.78 3.80
C MET A 87 1.16 -8.63 4.81
N PRO A 88 1.10 -7.66 5.75
CA PRO A 88 2.15 -7.48 6.75
C PRO A 88 2.46 -8.76 7.52
N VAL A 89 3.74 -9.00 7.82
CA VAL A 89 4.22 -10.23 8.46
C VAL A 89 3.46 -10.60 9.75
N PRO A 90 3.16 -9.67 10.69
CA PRO A 90 2.36 -10.00 11.86
C PRO A 90 0.98 -10.59 11.55
N GLN A 91 0.38 -10.24 10.40
CA GLN A 91 -0.90 -10.83 9.96
C GLN A 91 -0.70 -12.23 9.38
N ILE A 92 0.42 -12.48 8.67
CA ILE A 92 0.78 -13.83 8.19
C ILE A 92 0.95 -14.79 9.37
N LEU A 93 1.63 -14.36 10.43
CA LEU A 93 1.85 -15.14 11.65
C LEU A 93 0.56 -15.42 12.44
N GLN A 94 -0.54 -14.73 12.15
CA GLN A 94 -1.86 -14.97 12.77
C GLN A 94 -2.72 -15.98 12.01
N LEU A 95 -2.30 -16.39 10.81
CA LEU A 95 -3.01 -17.42 10.04
C LEU A 95 -2.97 -18.77 10.76
N GLN A 96 -4.08 -19.50 10.65
CA GLN A 96 -4.23 -20.84 11.21
C GLN A 96 -4.05 -21.92 10.12
N GLY A 97 -4.01 -23.19 10.53
CA GLY A 97 -3.87 -24.34 9.63
C GLY A 97 -2.42 -24.77 9.43
N ASP A 98 -2.18 -25.57 8.40
CA ASP A 98 -0.87 -26.20 8.16
C ASP A 98 0.24 -25.21 7.84
N ILE A 99 -0.10 -23.98 7.40
CA ILE A 99 0.89 -22.92 7.16
C ILE A 99 1.79 -22.65 8.38
N VAL A 100 1.26 -22.79 9.59
CA VAL A 100 2.03 -22.61 10.83
C VAL A 100 3.17 -23.64 10.94
N ASN A 101 2.95 -24.85 10.42
CA ASN A 101 3.92 -25.95 10.47
C ASN A 101 4.95 -25.90 9.32
N ILE A 102 4.64 -25.18 8.24
CA ILE A 102 5.55 -25.00 7.09
C ILE A 102 6.68 -24.02 7.45
N ILE A 103 6.39 -23.03 8.27
CA ILE A 103 7.35 -22.04 8.73
C ILE A 103 8.23 -22.69 9.79
N ASN A 104 9.48 -22.99 9.47
CA ASN A 104 10.40 -23.55 10.44
C ASN A 104 10.79 -22.52 11.52
N GLU A 105 11.35 -22.99 12.63
CA GLU A 105 11.70 -22.13 13.78
C GLU A 105 12.63 -20.96 13.41
N SER A 106 13.60 -21.17 12.51
CA SER A 106 14.50 -20.09 12.09
C SER A 106 13.77 -19.02 11.27
N GLN A 107 12.90 -19.44 10.35
CA GLN A 107 12.05 -18.53 9.57
C GLN A 107 11.07 -17.78 10.47
N LYS A 108 10.48 -18.47 11.46
CA LYS A 108 9.57 -17.88 12.43
C LYS A 108 10.26 -16.77 13.22
N GLN A 109 11.45 -17.02 13.76
CA GLN A 109 12.24 -16.00 14.47
C GLN A 109 12.56 -14.79 13.58
N GLN A 110 12.89 -15.00 12.31
CA GLN A 110 13.11 -13.90 11.36
C GLN A 110 11.85 -13.08 11.13
N LEU A 111 10.70 -13.75 10.94
CA LEU A 111 9.41 -13.09 10.74
C LEU A 111 8.96 -12.31 12.00
N GLU A 112 9.15 -12.87 13.18
CA GLU A 112 8.83 -12.23 14.47
C GLU A 112 9.69 -10.99 14.74
N SER A 113 10.89 -10.90 14.14
CA SER A 113 11.75 -9.72 14.26
C SER A 113 11.28 -8.53 13.41
N VAL A 114 10.34 -8.74 12.49
CA VAL A 114 9.81 -7.69 11.62
C VAL A 114 8.87 -6.78 12.40
N SER A 115 9.16 -5.48 12.39
CA SER A 115 8.33 -4.47 13.07
C SER A 115 7.89 -3.36 12.13
N TYR A 116 6.71 -2.80 12.41
CA TYR A 116 6.12 -1.69 11.68
C TYR A 116 5.78 -0.57 12.66
N SER A 117 5.93 0.67 12.23
CA SER A 117 5.48 1.83 13.01
C SER A 117 3.98 2.08 12.81
N SER A 118 3.29 2.50 13.87
CA SER A 118 1.88 2.94 13.80
C SER A 118 1.78 4.44 13.50
N ARG A 119 0.82 4.84 12.65
CA ARG A 119 0.50 6.24 12.35
C ARG A 119 -1.00 6.42 12.14
N TYR A 120 -1.47 7.63 12.43
CA TYR A 120 -2.82 8.09 12.08
C TYR A 120 -2.76 9.00 10.86
N ALA A 121 -3.77 8.90 10.00
CA ALA A 121 -3.97 9.79 8.85
C ALA A 121 -5.33 10.49 8.99
N LEU A 122 -5.35 11.80 8.74
CA LEU A 122 -6.56 12.62 8.76
C LEU A 122 -6.80 13.19 7.36
N GLY A 123 -7.93 12.84 6.75
CA GLY A 123 -8.39 13.43 5.50
C GLY A 123 -9.39 14.54 5.77
N LEU A 124 -9.11 15.75 5.30
CA LEU A 124 -10.01 16.91 5.36
C LEU A 124 -10.44 17.28 3.95
N PHE A 125 -11.75 17.43 3.74
CA PHE A 125 -12.34 17.77 2.45
C PHE A 125 -13.00 19.14 2.56
N TYR A 126 -12.75 19.99 1.58
CA TYR A 126 -13.26 21.36 1.49
C TYR A 126 -14.03 21.53 0.19
N GLU A 127 -14.83 22.59 0.11
CA GLU A 127 -15.48 22.98 -1.15
C GLU A 127 -14.44 23.30 -2.23
N ALA A 128 -14.76 23.04 -3.50
CA ALA A 128 -13.83 23.16 -4.63
C ALA A 128 -13.22 24.57 -4.80
N SER A 129 -13.90 25.60 -4.31
CA SER A 129 -13.45 27.00 -4.34
C SER A 129 -12.51 27.38 -3.18
N THR A 130 -12.38 26.52 -2.16
CA THR A 130 -11.53 26.79 -0.99
C THR A 130 -10.07 26.75 -1.39
N ARG A 131 -9.36 27.85 -1.15
CA ARG A 131 -7.92 27.97 -1.39
C ARG A 131 -7.19 28.01 -0.07
N ILE A 132 -6.23 27.11 0.11
CA ILE A 132 -5.29 27.13 1.22
C ILE A 132 -4.06 27.88 0.74
N ASP A 133 -3.92 29.13 1.18
CA ASP A 133 -2.90 30.06 0.70
C ASP A 133 -1.57 29.85 1.44
N VAL A 134 -0.83 28.82 1.02
CA VAL A 134 0.54 28.53 1.46
C VAL A 134 1.43 28.30 0.24
N PRO A 135 2.73 28.61 0.28
CA PRO A 135 3.60 28.53 -0.90
C PRO A 135 3.89 27.08 -1.31
N TRP A 136 3.92 26.14 -0.38
CA TRP A 136 4.16 24.71 -0.60
C TRP A 136 2.88 23.93 -0.96
N ALA A 137 3.04 22.72 -1.46
CA ALA A 137 1.95 21.76 -1.65
C ALA A 137 1.93 20.68 -0.55
N ALA A 138 3.08 20.42 0.08
CA ALA A 138 3.16 19.66 1.31
C ALA A 138 4.36 20.12 2.15
N GLN A 139 4.36 19.79 3.44
CA GLN A 139 5.41 20.18 4.37
C GLN A 139 5.69 19.04 5.36
N TYR A 140 6.97 18.75 5.57
CA TYR A 140 7.44 17.94 6.69
C TYR A 140 7.53 18.81 7.96
N ILE A 141 6.95 18.32 9.05
CA ILE A 141 6.87 19.06 10.32
C ILE A 141 7.74 18.34 11.35
N THR A 142 8.78 19.02 11.85
CA THR A 142 9.70 18.43 12.84
C THR A 142 9.42 18.85 14.28
N ASN A 143 8.83 20.03 14.47
CA ASN A 143 8.70 20.69 15.77
C ASN A 143 7.26 20.63 16.31
N ASN A 144 6.54 19.54 16.02
CA ASN A 144 5.19 19.30 16.52
C ASN A 144 5.10 17.87 17.09
N PRO A 145 4.53 17.67 18.29
CA PRO A 145 4.49 16.35 18.93
C PRO A 145 3.51 15.37 18.27
N CYS A 146 2.55 15.86 17.48
CA CYS A 146 1.46 15.03 16.93
C CYS A 146 1.52 14.91 15.41
N MET A 147 1.80 16.01 14.71
CA MET A 147 1.79 16.08 13.25
C MET A 147 3.20 15.96 12.68
N ARG A 148 3.36 15.10 11.68
CA ARG A 148 4.65 14.89 11.00
C ARG A 148 4.69 15.36 9.55
N PHE A 149 3.54 15.43 8.91
CA PHE A 149 3.42 15.76 7.50
C PHE A 149 2.02 16.31 7.22
N ILE A 150 1.94 17.36 6.41
CA ILE A 150 0.69 17.92 5.90
C ILE A 150 0.79 18.03 4.38
N SER A 151 -0.29 17.72 3.68
CA SER A 151 -0.35 17.77 2.22
C SER A 151 -1.67 18.35 1.74
N ILE A 152 -1.58 19.34 0.85
CA ILE A 152 -2.69 19.85 0.06
C ILE A 152 -2.71 19.01 -1.23
N ASP A 153 -3.44 17.89 -1.20
CA ASP A 153 -3.32 16.84 -2.22
C ASP A 153 -3.62 17.34 -3.64
N ASN A 154 -4.61 18.21 -3.81
CA ASN A 154 -4.96 18.80 -5.11
C ASN A 154 -3.80 19.63 -5.68
N LYS A 155 -3.20 20.51 -4.86
CA LYS A 155 -2.03 21.31 -5.24
C LYS A 155 -0.83 20.43 -5.57
N LYS A 156 -0.61 19.35 -4.80
CA LYS A 156 0.48 18.38 -5.03
C LYS A 156 0.31 17.63 -6.37
N ARG A 157 -0.93 17.30 -6.73
CA ARG A 157 -1.31 16.59 -7.96
C ARG A 157 -1.50 17.51 -9.16
N ASN A 158 -1.49 18.83 -8.95
CA ASN A 158 -1.76 19.86 -9.95
C ASN A 158 -3.15 19.67 -10.60
N ILE A 159 -4.18 19.51 -9.76
CA ILE A 159 -5.59 19.39 -10.14
C ILE A 159 -6.45 20.49 -9.49
#